data_AF-A0A6I2SHC3-F1
#
_entry.id   AF-A0A6I2SHC3-F1
#
_cell.length_a   1.000
_cell.length_b   1.000
_cell.length_c   1.000
_cell.angle_alpha   90.00
_cell.angle_beta   90.00
_cell.angle_gamma   90.00
#
_symmetry.space_group_name_H-M   'P 1'
#
loop_
_entity.id
_entity.type
_entity.pdbx_description
1 polymer ?
#
loop_
_entity_poly.entity_id
_entity_poly.type
_entity_poly.pdbx_seq_one_letter_code
_entity_poly.pdbx_strand_id
1 'polypeptide(L)'
;MLDRLWRFLTSTRFAIILFGVIACLSLVGTIPGLETIYRQMPFRGLLGILGLCTLCCTVRRWKGIAWQVHLVHAGVILTLAGGMIGGLGSVATVNIYEGDTVDTAFRWDLEQDAPLGFSLTVTDINTDYYPVPVKVGVLHDGEKEGLFTLKTGESFDLGGYRVQVNRLDPAGRQLGLTVSQKGQRVGTAVTDGKTDLPAGFPYTFKLVAFQNPKLKRMWVSLRLSRGGELLAEGVSEVNSPLDWDGFSFFNTRVSSDEAGRLYAGIQIVKDPGRQVAFAGLLITSLGVVLAFVRRMSGRGNRPAAAPEQG
;
A
#
# COMPACT_ATOMS: atom_id res chain seq x y z
N MET A 1 24.70 -11.22 43.00
CA MET A 1 24.51 -10.34 41.82
C MET A 1 23.14 -10.52 41.17
N LEU A 2 22.68 -11.76 40.96
CA LEU A 2 21.38 -12.08 40.34
C LEU A 2 20.18 -11.37 41.01
N ASP A 3 20.10 -11.35 42.34
CA ASP A 3 18.98 -10.71 43.07
C ASP A 3 18.92 -9.19 42.92
N ARG A 4 20.07 -8.54 42.72
CA ARG A 4 20.11 -7.10 42.44
C ARG A 4 19.60 -6.83 41.03
N LEU A 5 20.04 -7.63 40.06
CA LEU A 5 19.58 -7.55 38.68
C LEU A 5 18.08 -7.81 38.55
N TRP A 6 17.57 -8.85 39.22
CA TRP A 6 16.13 -9.17 39.24
C TRP A 6 15.28 -8.04 39.83
N ARG A 7 15.72 -7.47 40.96
CA ARG A 7 15.03 -6.31 41.57
C ARG A 7 15.03 -5.08 40.67
N PHE A 8 16.12 -4.87 39.93
CA PHE A 8 16.23 -3.78 38.97
C PHE A 8 15.29 -3.96 37.77
N LEU A 9 15.33 -5.13 37.11
CA LEU A 9 14.47 -5.44 35.94
C LEU A 9 12.97 -5.51 36.29
N THR A 10 12.63 -5.79 37.55
CA THR A 10 11.24 -5.81 38.03
C THR A 10 10.79 -4.48 38.65
N SER A 11 11.61 -3.42 38.56
CA SER A 11 11.29 -2.09 39.09
C SER A 11 10.37 -1.32 38.16
N THR A 12 9.20 -0.91 38.66
CA THR A 12 8.26 -0.05 37.91
C THR A 12 8.85 1.32 37.59
N ARG A 13 9.65 1.89 38.50
CA ARG A 13 10.34 3.16 38.28
C ARG A 13 11.31 3.08 37.10
N PHE A 14 12.08 1.99 37.04
CA PHE A 14 13.00 1.76 35.94
C PHE A 14 12.26 1.62 34.60
N ALA A 15 11.19 0.81 34.58
CA ALA A 15 10.38 0.62 33.37
C ALA A 15 9.77 1.94 32.85
N ILE A 16 9.28 2.82 33.74
CA ILE A 16 8.73 4.12 33.36
C ILE A 16 9.81 5.04 32.79
N ILE A 17 10.98 5.12 33.42
CA ILE A 17 12.12 5.92 32.91
C ILE A 17 12.54 5.40 31.54
N LEU A 18 12.69 4.09 31.39
CA LEU A 18 13.07 3.44 30.13
C LEU A 18 12.05 3.75 29.03
N PHE A 19 10.75 3.63 29.32
CA PHE A 19 9.69 3.99 28.38
C PHE A 19 9.78 5.47 27.98
N GLY A 20 10.02 6.37 28.94
CA GLY A 20 10.19 7.80 28.67
C GLY A 20 11.39 8.10 27.76
N VAL A 21 12.53 7.43 27.97
CA VAL A 21 13.71 7.55 27.09
C VAL A 21 13.39 7.06 25.68
N ILE A 22 12.76 5.89 25.54
CA ILE A 22 12.36 5.34 24.24
C ILE A 22 11.38 6.28 23.55
N ALA A 23 10.40 6.83 24.26
CA ALA A 23 9.43 7.77 23.71
C ALA A 23 10.12 9.06 23.23
N CYS A 24 11.03 9.65 24.00
CA CYS A 24 11.81 10.81 23.57
C CYS A 24 12.64 10.53 22.32
N LEU A 25 13.37 9.41 22.29
CA LEU A 25 14.13 9.01 21.11
C LEU A 25 13.22 8.76 19.89
N SER A 26 12.04 8.20 20.12
CA SER A 26 11.05 7.96 19.07
C SER A 26 10.52 9.26 18.49
N LEU A 27 10.29 10.29 19.32
CA LEU A 27 9.90 11.61 18.85
C LEU A 27 11.01 12.26 18.00
N VAL A 28 12.27 12.16 18.44
CA VAL A 28 13.42 12.68 17.66
C VAL A 28 13.56 11.95 16.33
N GLY A 29 13.42 10.62 16.32
CA GLY A 29 13.50 9.81 15.09
C GLY A 29 12.38 10.08 14.09
N THR A 30 11.31 10.77 14.48
CA THR A 30 10.20 11.17 13.57
C THR A 30 10.59 12.38 12.71
N ILE A 31 11.66 13.10 13.06
CA ILE A 31 12.15 14.23 12.28
C ILE A 31 12.78 13.70 10.97
N PRO A 32 12.38 14.22 9.79
CA PRO A 32 12.95 13.80 8.52
C PRO A 32 14.48 13.86 8.53
N GLY A 33 15.13 12.77 8.13
CA GLY A 33 16.59 12.63 8.14
C GLY A 33 17.20 12.04 9.43
N LEU A 34 16.45 11.98 10.53
CA LEU A 34 16.88 11.34 11.79
C LEU A 34 16.30 9.93 11.98
N GLU A 35 15.60 9.40 10.97
CA GLU A 35 14.97 8.08 10.99
C GLU A 35 15.98 6.93 11.20
N THR A 36 17.27 7.18 10.90
CA THR A 36 18.36 6.22 11.11
C THR A 36 18.47 5.79 12.57
N ILE A 37 18.01 6.61 13.54
CA ILE A 37 17.96 6.27 14.97
C ILE A 37 17.27 4.93 15.20
N TYR A 38 16.18 4.63 14.48
CA TYR A 38 15.43 3.37 14.63
C TYR A 38 16.21 2.13 14.17
N ARG A 39 17.18 2.32 13.27
CA ARG A 39 18.04 1.24 12.77
C ARG A 39 19.25 0.99 13.66
N GLN A 40 19.63 1.95 14.50
CA GLN A 40 20.80 1.83 15.36
C GLN A 40 20.60 0.79 16.48
N MET A 41 21.64 0.00 16.75
CA MET A 41 21.65 -1.03 17.80
C MET A 41 21.24 -0.53 19.19
N PRO A 42 21.62 0.68 19.66
CA PRO A 42 21.20 1.17 20.97
C PRO A 42 19.68 1.28 21.11
N PHE A 43 18.98 1.80 20.09
CA PHE A 43 17.53 1.94 20.13
C PHE A 43 16.82 0.58 20.20
N ARG A 44 17.27 -0.38 19.39
CA ARG A 44 16.78 -1.77 19.44
C ARG A 44 17.08 -2.42 20.79
N GLY A 45 18.25 -2.16 21.37
CA GLY A 45 18.63 -2.59 22.71
C GLY A 45 17.66 -2.07 23.78
N LEU A 46 17.28 -0.79 23.72
CA LEU A 46 16.28 -0.21 24.65
C LEU A 46 14.92 -0.90 24.53
N LEU A 47 14.43 -1.16 23.31
CA LEU A 47 13.20 -1.92 23.08
C LEU A 47 13.28 -3.35 23.65
N GLY A 48 14.42 -4.02 23.47
CA GLY A 48 14.68 -5.35 24.05
C GLY A 48 14.66 -5.34 25.58
N ILE A 49 15.29 -4.34 26.21
CA ILE A 49 15.27 -4.18 27.67
C ILE A 49 13.84 -3.91 28.16
N LEU A 50 13.05 -3.11 27.43
CA LEU A 50 11.65 -2.86 27.78
C LEU A 50 10.81 -4.15 27.74
N GLY A 51 11.00 -4.96 26.70
CA GLY A 51 10.35 -6.28 26.58
C GLY A 51 10.74 -7.20 27.74
N LEU A 52 12.03 -7.26 28.09
CA LEU A 52 12.53 -8.06 29.22
C LEU A 52 11.96 -7.57 30.55
N CYS A 53 11.93 -6.25 30.80
CA CYS A 53 11.33 -5.68 32.01
C CYS A 53 9.85 -6.04 32.12
N THR A 54 9.11 -5.95 31.01
CA THR A 54 7.69 -6.30 30.95
C THR A 54 7.47 -7.78 31.28
N LEU A 55 8.29 -8.66 30.71
CA LEU A 55 8.27 -10.09 31.01
C LEU A 55 8.56 -10.36 32.49
N CYS A 56 9.68 -9.84 33.02
CA CYS A 56 10.07 -10.04 34.41
C CYS A 56 9.01 -9.50 35.39
N CYS A 57 8.45 -8.31 35.13
CA CYS A 57 7.37 -7.74 35.94
C CYS A 57 6.11 -8.61 35.93
N THR A 58 5.77 -9.17 34.76
CA THR A 58 4.62 -10.07 34.59
C THR A 58 4.81 -11.36 35.39
N VAL A 59 5.99 -11.99 35.27
CA VAL A 59 6.35 -13.21 36.01
C VAL A 59 6.33 -12.95 37.52
N ARG A 60 6.94 -11.86 37.98
CA ARG A 60 6.95 -11.49 39.40
C ARG A 60 5.55 -11.31 39.98
N ARG A 61 4.60 -10.78 39.20
CA ARG A 61 3.24 -10.47 39.65
C ARG A 61 2.19 -11.45 39.11
N TRP A 62 2.60 -12.63 38.64
CA TRP A 62 1.75 -13.54 37.88
C TRP A 62 0.39 -13.83 38.54
N LYS A 63 0.38 -14.11 39.85
CA LYS A 63 -0.86 -14.41 40.60
C LYS A 63 -1.68 -13.18 41.00
N GLY A 64 -1.13 -11.97 40.86
CA GLY A 64 -1.69 -10.74 41.43
C GLY A 64 -2.19 -9.72 40.40
N ILE A 65 -2.06 -10.00 39.11
CA ILE A 65 -2.58 -9.13 38.03
C ILE A 65 -3.81 -9.76 37.40
N ALA A 66 -4.73 -8.92 36.95
CA ALA A 66 -5.94 -9.38 36.29
C ALA A 66 -5.58 -10.06 34.97
N TRP A 67 -6.35 -11.08 34.57
CA TRP A 67 -5.98 -11.91 33.42
C TRP A 67 -5.91 -11.12 32.10
N GLN A 68 -6.71 -10.05 31.95
CA GLN A 68 -6.67 -9.15 30.79
C GLN A 68 -5.33 -8.43 30.68
N VAL A 69 -4.67 -8.16 31.81
CA VAL A 69 -3.34 -7.54 31.85
C VAL A 69 -2.30 -8.53 31.33
N HIS A 70 -2.46 -9.84 31.57
CA HIS A 70 -1.60 -10.85 30.94
C HIS A 70 -1.71 -10.80 29.43
N LEU A 71 -2.92 -10.65 28.86
CA LEU A 71 -3.09 -10.49 27.41
C LEU A 71 -2.38 -9.25 26.91
N VAL A 72 -2.59 -8.09 27.54
CA VAL A 72 -1.92 -6.84 27.14
C VAL A 72 -0.39 -7.01 27.15
N HIS A 73 0.18 -7.56 28.23
CA HIS A 73 1.63 -7.74 28.32
C HIS A 73 2.16 -8.78 27.31
N ALA A 74 1.45 -9.89 27.11
CA ALA A 74 1.82 -10.89 26.11
C ALA A 74 1.79 -10.29 24.70
N GLY A 75 0.77 -9.51 24.38
CA GLY A 75 0.65 -8.81 23.10
C GLY A 75 1.78 -7.79 22.88
N VAL A 76 2.13 -7.00 23.90
CA VAL A 76 3.27 -6.07 23.85
C VAL A 76 4.59 -6.82 23.62
N ILE A 77 4.83 -7.92 24.35
CA ILE A 77 6.05 -8.72 24.19
C ILE A 77 6.13 -9.31 22.78
N LEU A 78 5.03 -9.86 22.25
CA LEU A 78 4.97 -10.37 20.88
C LEU A 78 5.20 -9.27 19.85
N THR A 79 4.65 -8.07 20.07
CA THR A 79 4.87 -6.91 19.18
C THR A 79 6.34 -6.52 19.13
N LEU A 80 6.99 -6.42 20.29
CA LEU A 80 8.42 -6.11 20.38
C LEU A 80 9.27 -7.22 19.76
N ALA A 81 8.95 -8.49 20.02
CA ALA A 81 9.64 -9.63 19.42
C ALA A 81 9.48 -9.64 17.89
N GLY A 82 8.28 -9.38 17.37
CA GLY A 82 8.01 -9.24 15.94
C GLY A 82 8.87 -8.14 15.31
N GLY A 83 8.98 -6.97 15.94
CA GLY A 83 9.86 -5.90 15.46
C GLY A 83 11.34 -6.29 15.43
N MET A 84 11.82 -7.05 16.43
CA MET A 84 13.19 -7.57 16.44
C MET A 84 13.43 -8.60 15.34
N ILE A 85 12.50 -9.54 15.15
CA ILE A 85 12.56 -10.56 14.09
C ILE A 85 12.50 -9.89 12.71
N GLY A 86 11.67 -8.87 12.53
CA GLY A 86 11.56 -8.11 11.28
C GLY A 86 12.87 -7.42 10.90
N GLY A 87 13.72 -7.10 11.88
CA GLY A 87 15.09 -6.61 11.65
C GLY A 87 16.03 -7.61 10.97
N LEU A 88 15.68 -8.90 10.89
CA LEU A 88 16.37 -9.93 10.10
C LEU A 88 15.89 -9.97 8.63
N GLY A 89 14.84 -9.22 8.34
CA GLY A 89 14.29 -9.05 7.02
C GLY A 89 15.15 -8.17 6.12
N SER A 90 14.63 -7.91 4.92
CA SER A 90 15.30 -7.06 3.95
C SER A 90 14.32 -6.30 3.07
N VAL A 91 14.79 -5.19 2.53
CA VAL A 91 14.08 -4.39 1.53
C VAL A 91 15.00 -4.23 0.33
N ALA A 92 14.50 -4.60 -0.85
CA ALA A 92 15.16 -4.35 -2.11
C ALA A 92 14.25 -3.55 -3.04
N THR A 93 14.85 -2.83 -3.98
CA THR A 93 14.12 -2.09 -5.01
C THR A 93 14.74 -2.31 -6.38
N VAL A 94 13.91 -2.41 -7.41
CA VAL A 94 14.35 -2.54 -8.80
C VAL A 94 13.34 -1.87 -9.73
N ASN A 95 13.83 -1.25 -10.80
CA ASN A 95 12.99 -0.78 -11.91
C ASN A 95 13.08 -1.81 -13.04
N ILE A 96 11.93 -2.31 -13.50
CA ILE A 96 11.85 -3.35 -14.53
C ILE A 96 10.96 -2.83 -15.66
N TYR A 97 11.45 -2.87 -16.89
CA TYR A 97 10.64 -2.50 -18.05
C TYR A 97 9.58 -3.58 -18.35
N GLU A 98 8.49 -3.19 -18.99
CA GLU A 98 7.48 -4.14 -19.44
C GLU A 98 8.09 -5.16 -20.43
N GLY A 99 7.86 -6.45 -20.17
CA GLY A 99 8.43 -7.58 -20.90
C GLY A 99 9.82 -8.03 -20.40
N ASP A 100 10.52 -7.21 -19.61
CA ASP A 100 11.87 -7.52 -19.15
C ASP A 100 11.88 -8.42 -17.91
N THR A 101 13.00 -9.12 -17.74
CA THR A 101 13.27 -10.04 -16.61
C THR A 101 14.56 -9.63 -15.90
N VAL A 102 14.54 -9.65 -14.58
CA VAL A 102 15.70 -9.39 -13.71
C VAL A 102 15.89 -10.51 -12.69
N ASP A 103 17.10 -10.70 -12.19
CA ASP A 103 17.44 -11.66 -11.15
C ASP A 103 18.17 -11.01 -9.95
N THR A 104 18.36 -9.69 -10.01
CA THR A 104 19.05 -8.86 -9.03
C THR A 104 18.21 -7.63 -8.70
N ALA A 105 18.40 -7.10 -7.49
CA ALA A 105 17.79 -5.86 -7.04
C ALA A 105 18.69 -5.15 -6.03
N PHE A 106 18.54 -3.83 -5.92
CA PHE A 106 19.31 -3.02 -4.98
C PHE A 106 18.82 -3.26 -3.55
N ARG A 107 19.67 -3.84 -2.69
CA ARG A 107 19.39 -4.14 -1.28
C ARG A 107 19.78 -2.97 -0.39
N TRP A 108 18.80 -2.34 0.26
CA TRP A 108 19.01 -1.14 1.08
C TRP A 108 19.76 -1.37 2.39
N ASP A 109 19.81 -2.60 2.88
CA ASP A 109 20.59 -2.99 4.06
C ASP A 109 22.06 -3.27 3.74
N LEU A 110 22.36 -3.65 2.50
CA LEU A 110 23.72 -3.90 2.00
C LEU A 110 24.29 -2.72 1.21
N GLU A 111 23.43 -1.80 0.77
CA GLU A 111 23.75 -0.66 -0.11
C GLU A 111 24.39 -1.08 -1.45
N GLN A 112 23.97 -2.24 -1.98
CA GLN A 112 24.45 -2.78 -3.25
C GLN A 112 23.38 -3.64 -3.94
N ASP A 113 23.57 -3.89 -5.23
CA ASP A 113 22.82 -4.91 -5.93
C ASP A 113 23.15 -6.30 -5.39
N ALA A 114 22.11 -7.10 -5.20
CA ALA A 114 22.23 -8.46 -4.70
C ALA A 114 21.28 -9.40 -5.47
N PRO A 115 21.63 -10.69 -5.60
CA PRO A 115 20.77 -11.67 -6.25
C PRO A 115 19.49 -11.93 -5.45
N LEU A 116 18.37 -12.03 -6.16
CA LEU A 116 17.06 -12.38 -5.60
C LEU A 116 16.94 -13.88 -5.29
N GLY A 117 17.68 -14.72 -6.01
CA GLY A 117 17.55 -16.18 -5.96
C GLY A 117 16.38 -16.73 -6.78
N PHE A 118 15.76 -15.89 -7.61
CA PHE A 118 14.74 -16.20 -8.61
C PHE A 118 14.74 -15.09 -9.67
N SER A 119 14.18 -15.37 -10.84
CA SER A 119 13.95 -14.38 -11.90
C SER A 119 12.56 -13.75 -11.73
N LEU A 120 12.51 -12.42 -11.77
CA LEU A 120 11.31 -11.61 -11.68
C LEU A 120 11.07 -10.91 -13.02
N THR A 121 9.92 -11.15 -13.62
CA THR A 121 9.50 -10.56 -14.89
C THR A 121 8.29 -9.66 -14.67
N VAL A 122 8.28 -8.48 -15.28
CA VAL A 122 7.07 -7.66 -15.43
C VAL A 122 6.47 -7.97 -16.78
N THR A 123 5.34 -8.66 -16.83
CA THR A 123 4.72 -9.02 -18.11
C THR A 123 3.91 -7.87 -18.69
N ASP A 124 3.17 -7.17 -17.84
CA ASP A 124 2.27 -6.09 -18.22
C ASP A 124 2.25 -4.99 -17.17
N ILE A 125 2.20 -3.74 -17.63
CA ILE A 125 2.07 -2.53 -16.84
C ILE A 125 0.78 -1.84 -17.21
N ASN A 126 -0.09 -1.66 -16.22
CA ASN A 126 -1.42 -1.14 -16.44
C ASN A 126 -1.69 0.12 -15.60
N THR A 127 -2.41 1.06 -16.20
CA THR A 127 -2.85 2.31 -15.55
C THR A 127 -4.32 2.56 -15.83
N ASP A 128 -5.03 3.07 -14.82
CA ASP A 128 -6.41 3.54 -14.92
C ASP A 128 -6.47 4.99 -14.43
N TYR A 129 -7.24 5.83 -15.11
CA TYR A 129 -7.31 7.28 -14.90
C TYR A 129 -8.73 7.71 -14.55
N TYR A 130 -8.86 8.76 -13.74
CA TYR A 130 -10.16 9.39 -13.53
C TYR A 130 -10.67 10.05 -14.82
N PRO A 131 -11.96 9.93 -15.15
CA PRO A 131 -12.55 10.62 -16.30
C PRO A 131 -12.35 12.14 -16.18
N VAL A 132 -11.79 12.74 -17.21
CA VAL A 132 -11.58 14.19 -17.32
C VAL A 132 -12.35 14.77 -18.48
N PRO A 133 -12.68 16.08 -18.41
CA PRO A 133 -13.21 16.79 -19.56
C PRO A 133 -12.22 16.76 -20.73
N VAL A 134 -12.68 16.26 -21.88
CA VAL A 134 -12.03 16.30 -23.18
C VAL A 134 -12.79 17.25 -24.10
N LYS A 135 -12.07 18.00 -24.94
CA LYS A 135 -12.63 18.84 -26.00
C LYS A 135 -12.51 18.10 -27.32
N VAL A 136 -13.65 17.70 -27.87
CA VAL A 136 -13.76 17.01 -29.17
C VAL A 136 -14.15 18.02 -30.22
N GLY A 137 -13.22 18.30 -31.15
CA GLY A 137 -13.50 19.06 -32.35
C GLY A 137 -14.13 18.16 -33.40
N VAL A 138 -15.20 18.65 -34.02
CA VAL A 138 -15.92 17.97 -35.11
C VAL A 138 -15.71 18.76 -36.38
N LEU A 139 -15.33 18.06 -37.44
CA LEU A 139 -15.21 18.61 -38.77
C LEU A 139 -16.22 17.92 -39.69
N HIS A 140 -16.95 18.70 -40.47
CA HIS A 140 -17.80 18.24 -41.57
C HIS A 140 -17.12 18.58 -42.88
N ASP A 141 -16.77 17.58 -43.69
CA ASP A 141 -16.06 17.78 -44.97
C ASP A 141 -14.78 18.66 -44.86
N GLY A 142 -14.10 18.59 -43.71
CA GLY A 142 -12.88 19.34 -43.43
C GLY A 142 -13.09 20.73 -42.82
N GLU A 143 -14.32 21.23 -42.72
CA GLU A 143 -14.64 22.48 -42.05
C GLU A 143 -15.08 22.25 -40.61
N LYS A 144 -14.75 23.18 -39.71
CA LYS A 144 -15.14 23.08 -38.30
C LYS A 144 -16.65 23.24 -38.15
N GLU A 145 -17.31 22.19 -37.70
CA GLU A 145 -18.75 22.21 -37.41
C GLU A 145 -19.02 22.43 -35.91
N GLY A 146 -18.19 21.87 -35.03
CA GLY A 146 -18.48 21.89 -33.60
C GLY A 146 -17.28 21.66 -32.68
N LEU A 147 -17.48 22.01 -31.41
CA LEU A 147 -16.55 21.75 -30.33
C LEU A 147 -17.33 21.35 -29.07
N PHE A 148 -17.17 20.10 -28.65
CA PHE A 148 -17.92 19.53 -27.53
C PHE A 148 -16.99 19.24 -26.36
N THR A 149 -17.43 19.52 -25.14
CA THR A 149 -16.70 19.18 -23.91
C THR A 149 -17.41 18.05 -23.20
N LEU A 150 -16.75 16.91 -23.04
CA LEU A 150 -17.35 15.66 -22.58
C LEU A 150 -16.39 14.93 -21.64
N LYS A 151 -16.90 14.03 -20.81
CA LYS A 151 -16.11 13.03 -20.09
C LYS A 151 -16.27 11.66 -20.73
N THR A 152 -15.36 10.74 -20.39
CA THR A 152 -15.51 9.32 -20.74
C THR A 152 -16.87 8.80 -20.26
N GLY A 153 -17.61 8.16 -21.16
CA GLY A 153 -18.98 7.68 -20.96
C GLY A 153 -20.06 8.64 -21.47
N GLU A 154 -19.78 9.94 -21.60
CA GLU A 154 -20.73 10.94 -22.09
C GLU A 154 -20.82 10.95 -23.62
N SER A 155 -21.92 11.49 -24.13
CA SER A 155 -22.21 11.55 -25.57
C SER A 155 -22.88 12.85 -25.97
N PHE A 156 -22.80 13.19 -27.25
CA PHE A 156 -23.51 14.30 -27.88
C PHE A 156 -24.17 13.84 -29.19
N ASP A 157 -25.20 14.57 -29.60
CA ASP A 157 -25.91 14.31 -30.86
C ASP A 157 -25.37 15.23 -31.97
N LEU A 158 -25.17 14.68 -33.17
CA LEU A 158 -24.57 15.33 -34.34
C LEU A 158 -25.17 14.75 -35.62
N GLY A 159 -25.91 15.53 -36.40
CA GLY A 159 -26.40 15.10 -37.72
C GLY A 159 -27.23 13.80 -37.72
N GLY A 160 -27.97 13.52 -36.64
CA GLY A 160 -28.73 12.28 -36.47
C GLY A 160 -27.92 11.08 -35.94
N TYR A 161 -26.63 11.29 -35.67
CA TYR A 161 -25.76 10.34 -34.98
C TYR A 161 -25.60 10.74 -33.52
N ARG A 162 -25.31 9.76 -32.67
CA ARG A 162 -24.86 9.93 -31.29
C ARG A 162 -23.43 9.48 -31.17
N VAL A 163 -22.57 10.38 -30.74
CA VAL A 163 -21.13 10.17 -30.59
C VAL A 163 -20.80 10.10 -29.11
N GLN A 164 -20.28 8.97 -28.66
CA GLN A 164 -19.91 8.72 -27.26
C GLN A 164 -18.40 8.66 -27.09
N VAL A 165 -17.89 9.28 -26.02
CA VAL A 165 -16.49 9.16 -25.63
C VAL A 165 -16.28 7.84 -24.90
N ASN A 166 -15.54 6.92 -25.49
CA ASN A 166 -15.37 5.58 -24.94
C ASN A 166 -14.08 5.45 -24.10
N ARG A 167 -12.96 6.00 -24.58
CA ARG A 167 -11.66 5.94 -23.88
C ARG A 167 -10.78 7.12 -24.25
N LEU A 168 -10.12 7.71 -23.25
CA LEU A 168 -8.99 8.63 -23.44
C LEU A 168 -7.69 7.84 -23.22
N ASP A 169 -6.76 7.95 -24.15
CA ASP A 169 -5.36 7.59 -23.97
C ASP A 169 -4.55 8.88 -23.77
N PRO A 170 -4.16 9.23 -22.53
CA PRO A 170 -3.44 10.46 -22.24
C PRO A 170 -2.01 10.47 -22.81
N ALA A 171 -1.36 9.30 -22.90
CA ALA A 171 0.02 9.17 -23.34
C ALA A 171 0.11 9.30 -24.87
N GLY A 172 -0.73 8.54 -25.59
CA GLY A 172 -0.87 8.67 -27.04
C GLY A 172 -1.58 9.94 -27.49
N ARG A 173 -2.22 10.66 -26.57
CA ARG A 173 -3.08 11.84 -26.83
C ARG A 173 -4.19 11.49 -27.84
N GLN A 174 -4.82 10.35 -27.63
CA GLN A 174 -5.86 9.81 -28.50
C GLN A 174 -7.19 9.68 -27.76
N LEU A 175 -8.28 9.88 -28.48
CA LEU A 175 -9.62 9.66 -27.97
C LEU A 175 -10.33 8.62 -28.84
N GLY A 176 -10.75 7.52 -28.22
CA GLY A 176 -11.62 6.53 -28.81
C GLY A 176 -13.07 6.94 -28.66
N LEU A 177 -13.78 7.01 -29.79
CA LEU A 177 -15.18 7.41 -29.90
C LEU A 177 -16.00 6.25 -30.48
N THR A 178 -17.25 6.14 -30.05
CA THR A 178 -18.23 5.23 -30.66
C THR A 178 -19.34 6.07 -31.27
N VAL A 179 -19.65 5.81 -32.54
CA VAL A 179 -20.74 6.47 -33.27
C VAL A 179 -21.89 5.50 -33.40
N SER A 180 -23.10 5.97 -33.09
CA SER A 180 -24.33 5.21 -33.20
C SER A 180 -25.42 6.02 -33.89
N GLN A 181 -26.36 5.34 -34.55
CA GLN A 181 -27.52 5.96 -35.20
C GLN A 181 -28.75 5.16 -34.82
N LYS A 182 -29.78 5.83 -34.31
CA LYS A 182 -31.03 5.18 -33.81
C LYS A 182 -30.76 4.01 -32.84
N GLY A 183 -29.72 4.14 -32.01
CA GLY A 183 -29.35 3.12 -31.01
C GLY A 183 -28.51 1.95 -31.54
N GLN A 184 -28.24 1.88 -32.85
CA GLN A 184 -27.34 0.88 -33.43
C GLN A 184 -25.94 1.45 -33.61
N ARG A 185 -24.91 0.66 -33.30
CA ARG A 185 -23.51 1.06 -33.51
C ARG A 185 -23.21 1.14 -35.01
N VAL A 186 -22.78 2.31 -35.47
CA VAL A 186 -22.32 2.56 -36.84
C VAL A 186 -20.83 2.24 -36.96
N GLY A 187 -20.04 2.62 -35.95
CA GLY A 187 -18.60 2.38 -35.91
C GLY A 187 -17.89 3.08 -34.75
N THR A 188 -16.57 3.11 -34.80
CA THR A 188 -15.64 3.73 -33.88
C THR A 188 -14.64 4.58 -34.66
N ALA A 189 -14.19 5.65 -34.00
CA ALA A 189 -13.16 6.54 -34.52
C ALA A 189 -12.15 6.80 -33.41
N VAL A 190 -10.88 6.78 -33.78
CA VAL A 190 -9.79 7.30 -32.96
C VAL A 190 -9.34 8.61 -33.58
N THR A 191 -9.11 9.63 -32.76
CA THR A 191 -8.78 10.99 -33.21
C THR A 191 -7.46 11.11 -33.99
N ASP A 192 -6.68 10.04 -34.10
CA ASP A 192 -5.45 9.93 -34.91
C ASP A 192 -5.69 9.31 -36.30
N GLY A 193 -6.96 9.06 -36.67
CA GLY A 193 -7.38 8.67 -38.02
C GLY A 193 -7.72 7.19 -38.20
N LYS A 194 -7.49 6.33 -37.21
CA LYS A 194 -7.99 4.94 -37.27
C LYS A 194 -9.51 4.93 -37.05
N THR A 195 -10.26 4.47 -38.02
CA THR A 195 -11.72 4.36 -37.92
C THR A 195 -12.24 3.14 -38.67
N ASP A 196 -13.31 2.53 -38.14
CA ASP A 196 -14.09 1.49 -38.81
C ASP A 196 -15.42 2.06 -39.37
N LEU A 197 -15.58 3.39 -39.40
CA LEU A 197 -16.78 4.05 -39.91
C LEU A 197 -16.96 3.82 -41.42
N PRO A 198 -18.22 3.84 -41.92
CA PRO A 198 -18.50 3.65 -43.34
C PRO A 198 -17.75 4.62 -44.26
N ALA A 199 -17.38 4.15 -45.45
CA ALA A 199 -16.82 5.01 -46.48
C ALA A 199 -17.79 6.15 -46.82
N GLY A 200 -17.29 7.40 -46.82
CA GLY A 200 -18.11 8.59 -47.03
C GLY A 200 -18.84 9.11 -45.78
N PHE A 201 -18.50 8.62 -44.58
CA PHE A 201 -18.99 9.21 -43.34
C PHE A 201 -18.55 10.69 -43.25
N PRO A 202 -19.47 11.65 -43.05
CA PRO A 202 -19.21 13.06 -43.32
C PRO A 202 -18.43 13.78 -42.21
N TYR A 203 -18.21 13.11 -41.06
CA TYR A 203 -17.60 13.73 -39.90
C TYR A 203 -16.23 13.17 -39.55
N THR A 204 -15.30 14.06 -39.21
CA THR A 204 -14.00 13.72 -38.64
C THR A 204 -13.88 14.29 -37.23
N PHE A 205 -13.25 13.53 -36.33
CA PHE A 205 -13.09 13.93 -34.93
C PHE A 205 -11.63 14.22 -34.60
N LYS A 206 -11.40 15.30 -33.85
CA LYS A 206 -10.08 15.67 -33.33
C LYS A 206 -10.12 15.89 -31.82
N LEU A 207 -9.11 15.38 -31.12
CA LEU A 207 -8.89 15.73 -29.71
C LEU A 207 -8.22 17.10 -29.67
N VAL A 208 -8.97 18.14 -29.27
CA VAL A 208 -8.50 19.53 -29.28
C VAL A 208 -7.75 19.85 -27.99
N ALA A 209 -8.27 19.42 -26.85
CA ALA A 209 -7.66 19.60 -25.54
C ALA A 209 -8.21 18.60 -24.54
N PHE A 210 -7.45 18.32 -23.49
CA PHE A 210 -7.93 17.58 -22.32
C PHE A 210 -7.17 18.08 -21.09
N GLN A 211 -7.80 17.97 -19.92
CA GLN A 211 -7.09 18.21 -18.65
C GLN A 211 -6.16 17.04 -18.35
N ASN A 212 -5.02 17.27 -17.70
CA ASN A 212 -4.13 16.18 -17.31
C ASN A 212 -4.86 15.25 -16.33
N PRO A 213 -5.16 13.99 -16.69
CA PRO A 213 -5.97 13.13 -15.85
C PRO A 213 -5.18 12.67 -14.63
N LYS A 214 -5.87 12.63 -13.49
CA LYS A 214 -5.29 12.07 -12.26
C LYS A 214 -5.30 10.54 -12.37
N LEU A 215 -4.16 9.94 -12.07
CA LEU A 215 -4.03 8.49 -11.97
C LEU A 215 -4.95 7.98 -10.85
N LYS A 216 -5.76 6.99 -11.16
CA LYS A 216 -6.69 6.34 -10.22
C LYS A 216 -6.08 5.07 -9.66
N ARG A 217 -5.47 4.25 -10.51
CA ARG A 217 -4.90 2.96 -10.15
C ARG A 217 -3.75 2.60 -11.07
N MET A 218 -2.79 1.87 -10.54
CA MET A 218 -1.69 1.27 -11.30
C MET A 218 -1.45 -0.14 -10.77
N TRP A 219 -1.29 -1.09 -11.68
CA TRP A 219 -1.03 -2.47 -11.33
C TRP A 219 -0.10 -3.10 -12.36
N VAL A 220 0.67 -4.08 -11.91
CA VAL A 220 1.63 -4.80 -12.75
C VAL A 220 1.39 -6.28 -12.63
N SER A 221 1.49 -6.98 -13.74
CA SER A 221 1.51 -8.43 -13.79
C SER A 221 2.95 -8.90 -13.59
N LEU A 222 3.17 -9.69 -12.54
CA LEU A 222 4.48 -10.21 -12.17
C LEU A 222 4.52 -11.71 -12.36
N ARG A 223 5.66 -12.19 -12.85
CA ARG A 223 5.97 -13.62 -12.96
C ARG A 223 7.31 -13.90 -12.28
N LEU A 224 7.31 -14.89 -11.40
CA LEU A 224 8.50 -15.36 -10.70
C LEU A 224 8.85 -16.75 -11.24
N SER A 225 10.12 -16.97 -11.55
CA SER A 225 10.60 -18.25 -12.05
C SER A 225 11.97 -18.61 -11.51
N ARG A 226 12.34 -19.90 -11.54
CA ARG A 226 13.68 -20.38 -11.21
C ARG A 226 14.03 -21.55 -12.10
N GLY A 227 15.14 -21.44 -12.85
CA GLY A 227 15.55 -22.51 -13.78
C GLY A 227 14.53 -22.84 -14.86
N GLY A 228 13.68 -21.87 -15.24
CA GLY A 228 12.58 -22.07 -16.20
C GLY A 228 11.27 -22.57 -15.60
N GLU A 229 11.24 -22.96 -14.32
CA GLU A 229 10.02 -23.35 -13.62
C GLU A 229 9.28 -22.11 -13.09
N LEU A 230 7.96 -22.04 -13.31
CA LEU A 230 7.10 -21.00 -12.76
C LEU A 230 6.89 -21.20 -11.26
N LEU A 231 7.34 -20.24 -10.45
CA LEU A 231 7.19 -20.27 -9.00
C LEU A 231 5.91 -19.58 -8.51
N ALA A 232 5.58 -18.44 -9.14
CA ALA A 232 4.36 -17.68 -8.87
C ALA A 232 4.06 -16.73 -10.03
N GLU A 233 2.79 -16.41 -10.20
CA GLU A 233 2.31 -15.39 -11.12
C GLU A 233 1.14 -14.66 -10.47
N GLY A 234 1.08 -13.35 -10.64
CA GLY A 234 -0.01 -12.57 -10.07
C GLY A 234 0.14 -11.08 -10.29
N VAL A 235 -0.85 -10.34 -9.79
CA VAL A 235 -0.89 -8.89 -9.91
C VAL A 235 -0.35 -8.24 -8.64
N SER A 236 0.43 -7.18 -8.80
CA SER A 236 0.86 -6.31 -7.71
C SER A 236 0.35 -4.88 -7.93
N GLU A 237 -0.20 -4.31 -6.86
CA GLU A 237 -0.64 -2.93 -6.76
C GLU A 237 0.10 -2.21 -5.63
N VAL A 238 -0.09 -0.90 -5.56
CA VAL A 238 0.47 -0.05 -4.49
C VAL A 238 0.07 -0.56 -3.10
N ASN A 239 -1.20 -0.93 -2.91
CA ASN A 239 -1.74 -1.36 -1.61
C ASN A 239 -2.10 -2.85 -1.55
N SER A 240 -1.89 -3.59 -2.63
CA SER A 240 -2.18 -5.02 -2.72
C SER A 240 -0.99 -5.70 -3.39
N PRO A 241 0.09 -5.97 -2.64
CA PRO A 241 1.28 -6.59 -3.19
C PRO A 241 0.99 -8.02 -3.64
N LEU A 242 1.82 -8.54 -4.55
CA LEU A 242 1.94 -9.98 -4.72
C LEU A 242 2.74 -10.53 -3.53
N ASP A 243 2.24 -11.54 -2.83
CA ASP A 243 2.95 -12.23 -1.75
C ASP A 243 3.37 -13.63 -2.21
N TRP A 244 4.64 -13.99 -2.02
CA TRP A 244 5.16 -15.32 -2.31
C TRP A 244 6.38 -15.65 -1.45
N ASP A 245 6.40 -16.84 -0.84
CA ASP A 245 7.53 -17.36 -0.02
C ASP A 245 8.09 -16.37 1.03
N GLY A 246 7.20 -15.62 1.68
CA GLY A 246 7.57 -14.60 2.67
C GLY A 246 8.11 -13.29 2.09
N PHE A 247 8.14 -13.16 0.76
CA PHE A 247 8.37 -11.90 0.05
C PHE A 247 7.03 -11.22 -0.29
N SER A 248 7.01 -9.90 -0.22
CA SER A 248 5.95 -9.05 -0.74
C SER A 248 6.52 -8.14 -1.83
N PHE A 249 5.90 -8.13 -3.00
CA PHE A 249 6.29 -7.33 -4.16
C PHE A 249 5.30 -6.20 -4.31
N PHE A 250 5.71 -4.97 -4.00
CA PHE A 250 4.89 -3.77 -4.08
C PHE A 250 5.21 -2.99 -5.36
N ASN A 251 4.16 -2.64 -6.12
CA ASN A 251 4.30 -1.64 -7.17
C ASN A 251 4.38 -0.24 -6.55
N THR A 252 5.53 0.40 -6.63
CA THR A 252 5.79 1.72 -6.03
C THR A 252 5.77 2.86 -7.05
N ARG A 253 5.93 2.54 -8.33
CA ARG A 253 5.99 3.52 -9.41
C ARG A 253 5.70 2.86 -10.75
N VAL A 254 5.02 3.59 -11.63
CA VAL A 254 5.00 3.34 -13.08
C VAL A 254 5.41 4.63 -13.77
N SER A 255 6.34 4.55 -14.70
CA SER A 255 6.85 5.69 -15.47
C SER A 255 7.36 5.21 -16.83
N SER A 256 7.73 6.16 -17.70
CA SER A 256 8.43 5.88 -18.95
C SER A 256 9.85 6.44 -18.95
N ASP A 257 10.73 5.86 -19.77
CA ASP A 257 12.03 6.44 -20.13
C ASP A 257 11.90 7.51 -21.23
N GLU A 258 13.03 8.09 -21.66
CA GLU A 258 13.07 9.09 -22.74
C GLU A 258 12.56 8.55 -24.09
N ALA A 259 12.69 7.24 -24.31
CA ALA A 259 12.19 6.56 -25.50
C ALA A 259 10.70 6.17 -25.39
N GLY A 260 10.05 6.47 -24.26
CA GLY A 260 8.64 6.18 -24.00
C GLY A 260 8.37 4.76 -23.50
N ARG A 261 9.40 3.93 -23.26
CA ARG A 261 9.19 2.56 -22.77
C ARG A 261 8.76 2.58 -21.32
N LEU A 262 7.68 1.85 -21.00
CA LEU A 262 7.15 1.76 -19.65
C LEU A 262 8.05 0.88 -18.77
N TYR A 263 8.23 1.33 -17.53
CA TYR A 263 8.83 0.53 -16.47
C TYR A 263 8.06 0.69 -15.16
N ALA A 264 8.18 -0.34 -14.32
CA ALA A 264 7.63 -0.39 -12.99
C ALA A 264 8.73 -0.43 -11.93
N GLY A 265 8.59 0.37 -10.89
CA GLY A 265 9.43 0.32 -9.70
C GLY A 265 8.83 -0.68 -8.71
N ILE A 266 9.52 -1.79 -8.49
CA ILE A 266 9.10 -2.85 -7.57
C ILE A 266 9.91 -2.77 -6.30
N GLN A 267 9.23 -2.64 -5.16
CA GLN A 267 9.82 -2.83 -3.83
C GLN A 267 9.56 -4.25 -3.36
N ILE A 268 10.63 -4.98 -3.07
CA ILE A 268 10.61 -6.38 -2.65
C ILE A 268 10.95 -6.40 -1.15
N VAL A 269 10.00 -6.82 -0.33
CA VAL A 269 10.14 -6.82 1.13
C VAL A 269 10.09 -8.24 1.65
N LYS A 270 11.07 -8.64 2.44
CA LYS A 270 11.03 -9.85 3.27
C LYS A 270 10.97 -9.42 4.72
N ASP A 271 9.83 -9.60 5.38
CA ASP A 271 9.65 -9.27 6.81
C ASP A 271 9.14 -10.50 7.58
N PRO A 272 10.04 -11.30 8.16
CA PRO A 272 9.65 -12.48 8.94
C PRO A 272 8.98 -12.12 10.27
N GLY A 273 9.09 -10.87 10.73
CA GLY A 273 8.53 -10.40 11.98
C GLY A 273 7.09 -9.89 11.87
N ARG A 274 6.67 -9.54 10.64
CA ARG A 274 5.35 -8.95 10.32
C ARG A 274 4.19 -9.67 11.00
N GLN A 275 4.10 -10.98 10.83
CA GLN A 275 2.98 -11.78 11.35
C GLN A 275 2.98 -11.80 12.89
N VAL A 276 4.15 -11.93 13.51
CA VAL A 276 4.30 -11.94 14.98
C VAL A 276 3.92 -10.58 15.56
N ALA A 277 4.32 -9.49 14.91
CA ALA A 277 3.96 -8.14 15.32
C ALA A 277 2.45 -7.92 15.26
N PHE A 278 1.79 -8.29 14.16
CA PHE A 278 0.34 -8.17 14.03
C PHE A 278 -0.43 -9.03 15.04
N ALA A 279 0.03 -10.27 15.29
CA ALA A 279 -0.56 -11.10 16.33
C ALA A 279 -0.46 -10.43 17.72
N GLY A 280 0.70 -9.84 18.03
CA GLY A 280 0.90 -9.07 19.25
C GLY A 280 -0.04 -7.87 19.38
N LEU A 281 -0.22 -7.11 18.30
CA LEU A 281 -1.16 -5.99 18.25
C LEU A 281 -2.61 -6.46 18.49
N LEU A 282 -3.05 -7.52 17.81
CA LEU A 282 -4.39 -8.09 17.99
C LEU A 282 -4.64 -8.55 19.44
N ILE A 283 -3.67 -9.26 20.03
CA ILE A 283 -3.76 -9.73 21.42
C ILE A 283 -3.82 -8.54 22.39
N THR A 284 -3.02 -7.49 22.14
CA THR A 284 -3.03 -6.27 22.95
C THR A 284 -4.39 -5.59 22.88
N SER A 285 -4.92 -5.39 21.67
CA SER A 285 -6.25 -4.79 21.45
C SER A 285 -7.35 -5.59 22.15
N LEU A 286 -7.33 -6.91 22.04
CA LEU A 286 -8.27 -7.78 22.74
C LEU A 286 -8.17 -7.63 24.27
N GLY A 287 -6.95 -7.62 24.81
CA GLY A 287 -6.71 -7.42 26.24
C GLY A 287 -7.27 -6.08 26.76
N VAL A 288 -7.09 -5.00 25.99
CA VAL A 288 -7.64 -3.67 26.32
C VAL A 288 -9.16 -3.66 26.29
N VAL A 289 -9.78 -4.23 25.24
CA VAL A 289 -11.24 -4.33 25.10
C VAL A 289 -11.84 -5.10 26.29
N LEU A 290 -11.26 -6.23 26.66
CA LEU A 290 -11.73 -7.05 27.78
C LEU A 290 -11.56 -6.34 29.13
N ALA A 291 -10.46 -5.59 29.32
CA ALA A 291 -10.26 -4.78 30.52
C ALA A 291 -11.33 -3.67 30.64
N PHE A 292 -11.67 -3.04 29.51
CA PHE A 292 -12.71 -2.02 29.44
C PHE A 292 -14.10 -2.61 29.73
N VAL A 293 -14.48 -3.71 29.07
CA VAL A 293 -15.77 -4.41 29.27
C VAL A 293 -15.94 -4.84 30.73
N ARG A 294 -14.89 -5.41 31.35
CA ARG A 294 -14.92 -5.77 32.78
C ARG A 294 -15.17 -4.55 33.67
N ARG A 295 -14.52 -3.42 33.37
CA ARG A 295 -14.68 -2.17 34.13
C ARG A 295 -16.09 -1.61 34.02
N MET A 296 -16.71 -1.66 32.83
CA MET A 296 -18.08 -1.20 32.62
C MET A 296 -19.09 -2.11 33.33
N SER A 297 -18.95 -3.43 33.17
CA SER A 297 -19.86 -4.41 33.78
C SER A 297 -19.81 -4.37 35.30
N GLY A 298 -18.64 -4.10 35.89
CA GLY A 298 -18.48 -3.94 37.35
C GLY A 298 -19.10 -2.66 37.93
N ARG A 299 -19.41 -1.64 37.12
CA ARG A 299 -20.08 -0.40 37.59
C ARG A 299 -21.59 -0.56 37.69
N GLY A 300 -22.21 -1.45 36.91
CA GLY A 300 -23.65 -1.70 36.95
C GLY A 300 -24.13 -2.51 38.17
N ASN A 301 -23.21 -3.10 38.93
CA ASN A 301 -23.52 -4.00 40.05
C ASN A 301 -23.28 -3.39 41.45
N ARG A 302 -23.17 -2.05 41.55
CA ARG A 302 -23.15 -1.37 42.85
C ARG A 302 -24.59 -1.21 43.35
N PRO A 303 -24.98 -1.79 44.49
CA PRO A 303 -26.30 -1.54 45.06
C PRO A 303 -26.47 -0.04 45.30
N ALA A 304 -27.65 0.49 44.94
CA ALA A 304 -28.02 1.87 45.24
C ALA A 304 -27.81 2.11 46.74
N ALA A 305 -27.11 3.19 47.09
CA ALA A 305 -26.93 3.59 48.47
C ALA A 305 -28.32 3.70 49.13
N ALA A 306 -28.53 2.96 50.22
CA ALA A 306 -29.76 3.05 50.99
C ALA A 306 -29.93 4.51 51.49
N PRO A 307 -31.15 5.07 51.47
CA PRO A 307 -31.38 6.43 51.94
C PRO A 307 -31.02 6.50 53.43
N GLU A 308 -30.25 7.53 53.81
CA GLU A 308 -29.96 7.85 55.20
C GLU A 308 -31.28 8.02 55.97
N GLN A 309 -31.47 7.22 57.02
CA GLN A 309 -32.56 7.41 57.96
C GLN A 309 -32.20 8.60 58.86
N GLY A 310 -33.03 9.63 58.82
CA GLY A 310 -32.93 10.84 59.65
C GLY A 310 -33.34 10.64 61.09
#